data_AF-A0A7E5WDU7-F1
#
_entry.id   AF-A0A7E5WDU7-F1
#
_cell.length_a   1.000
_cell.length_b   1.000
_cell.length_c   1.000
_cell.angle_alpha   90.00
_cell.angle_beta   90.00
_cell.angle_gamma   90.00
#
_symmetry.space_group_name_H-M   'P 1'
#
loop_
_entity.id
_entity.type
_entity.pdbx_description
1 polymer ?
#
loop_
_entity_poly.entity_id
_entity_poly.type
_entity_poly.pdbx_seq_one_letter_code
_entity_poly.pdbx_strand_id
1 'polypeptide(L)'
;MEFIYLLSVCLCALMSMCQSLAVDKPNADLPAPNLWKFESIDDPANKSTAQRLTWTAVDSGDEQDPVIGYKVKVWEVNKVKTIVYKSQGGKFVATEIEEYPRMSSNVIPESSPTVLVVPSNETTAVYPVKVDVMYQFAVLAFTKTREGPLSSPTHIRLHPTEDDLKSGSV
;
A
#
# COMPACT_ATOMS: atom_id res chain seq x y z
N MET A 1 -58.69 9.96 -54.42
CA MET A 1 -57.56 9.04 -54.68
C MET A 1 -56.30 9.67 -54.10
N GLU A 2 -56.27 9.91 -52.79
CA GLU A 2 -55.17 10.53 -52.04
C GLU A 2 -55.45 10.22 -50.56
N PHE A 3 -54.87 9.18 -49.94
CA PHE A 3 -54.88 9.00 -48.47
C PHE A 3 -54.07 7.76 -48.01
N ILE A 4 -52.92 7.43 -48.63
CA ILE A 4 -52.16 6.20 -48.24
C ILE A 4 -50.66 6.44 -47.99
N TYR A 5 -50.09 7.60 -48.32
CA TYR A 5 -48.62 7.78 -48.26
C TYR A 5 -48.04 8.38 -46.97
N LEU A 6 -48.85 8.68 -45.93
CA LEU A 6 -48.33 9.35 -44.73
C LEU A 6 -47.91 8.43 -43.56
N LEU A 7 -48.19 7.12 -43.62
CA LEU A 7 -47.88 6.22 -42.49
C LEU A 7 -46.51 5.51 -42.60
N SER A 8 -45.78 5.71 -43.70
CA SER A 8 -44.54 4.96 -43.98
C SER A 8 -43.27 5.67 -43.55
N VAL A 9 -43.32 6.96 -43.18
CA VAL A 9 -42.11 7.76 -42.87
C VAL A 9 -41.80 7.80 -41.36
N CYS A 10 -42.79 7.55 -40.49
CA CYS A 10 -42.56 7.53 -39.04
C CYS A 10 -41.94 6.24 -38.51
N LEU A 11 -41.92 5.14 -39.27
CA LEU A 11 -41.43 3.86 -38.77
C LEU A 11 -39.90 3.70 -38.85
N CYS A 12 -39.20 4.53 -39.63
CA CYS A 12 -37.74 4.47 -39.77
C CYS A 12 -36.98 5.36 -38.76
N ALA A 13 -37.66 6.21 -37.99
CA ALA A 13 -37.02 7.13 -37.05
C ALA A 13 -36.77 6.54 -35.64
N LEU A 14 -37.30 5.35 -35.32
CA LEU A 14 -37.21 4.75 -33.98
C LEU A 14 -36.12 3.68 -33.81
N MET A 15 -35.38 3.33 -34.86
CA MET A 15 -34.35 2.28 -34.80
C MET A 15 -32.92 2.82 -34.67
N SER A 16 -32.75 4.14 -34.51
CA SER A 16 -31.42 4.79 -34.44
C SER A 16 -31.03 5.24 -33.03
N MET A 17 -31.30 4.43 -32.00
CA MET A 17 -30.76 4.62 -30.64
C MET A 17 -30.19 3.34 -30.02
N CYS A 18 -29.81 2.36 -30.85
CA CYS A 18 -29.29 1.08 -30.35
C CYS A 18 -27.84 0.83 -30.75
N GLN A 19 -26.93 1.82 -30.72
CA GLN A 19 -25.50 1.52 -30.85
C GLN A 19 -24.61 2.45 -30.00
N SER A 20 -24.62 2.22 -28.70
CA SER A 20 -23.35 2.02 -27.99
C SER A 20 -23.64 1.22 -26.72
N LEU A 21 -23.81 -0.09 -26.87
CA LEU A 21 -23.43 -0.97 -25.76
C LEU A 21 -21.95 -0.67 -25.56
N ALA A 22 -21.61 0.03 -24.48
CA ALA A 22 -20.24 0.18 -24.05
C ALA A 22 -19.66 -1.23 -24.05
N VAL A 23 -18.72 -1.48 -24.95
CA VAL A 23 -17.91 -2.68 -24.90
C VAL A 23 -17.33 -2.64 -23.50
N ASP A 24 -17.76 -3.56 -22.63
CA ASP A 24 -17.19 -3.76 -21.31
C ASP A 24 -15.69 -3.88 -21.53
N LYS A 25 -14.97 -2.78 -21.29
CA LYS A 25 -13.52 -2.82 -21.21
C LYS A 25 -13.26 -3.88 -20.15
N PRO A 26 -12.45 -4.91 -20.43
CA PRO A 26 -12.11 -5.89 -19.43
C PRO A 26 -11.66 -5.11 -18.20
N ASN A 27 -12.33 -5.36 -17.07
CA ASN A 27 -12.14 -4.67 -15.80
C ASN A 27 -10.66 -4.82 -15.41
N ALA A 28 -9.81 -3.91 -15.89
CA ALA A 28 -8.38 -4.05 -15.76
C ALA A 28 -8.08 -3.87 -14.29
N ASP A 29 -7.59 -4.91 -13.62
CA ASP A 29 -7.26 -4.84 -12.20
C ASP A 29 -6.38 -3.62 -11.93
N LEU A 30 -6.73 -2.85 -10.90
CA LEU A 30 -5.97 -1.65 -10.52
C LEU A 30 -4.54 -2.09 -10.18
N PRO A 31 -3.49 -1.52 -10.80
CA PRO A 31 -2.13 -2.00 -10.55
C PRO A 31 -1.63 -1.57 -9.17
N ALA A 32 -0.67 -2.33 -8.61
CA ALA A 32 -0.03 -1.96 -7.36
C ALA A 32 0.85 -0.71 -7.56
N PRO A 33 0.81 0.27 -6.64
CA PRO A 33 1.80 1.35 -6.61
C PRO A 33 3.22 0.79 -6.42
N ASN A 34 4.21 1.38 -7.09
CA ASN A 34 5.61 1.04 -6.85
C ASN A 34 6.20 2.00 -5.80
N LEU A 35 6.47 1.49 -4.61
CA LEU A 35 7.10 2.22 -3.51
C LEU A 35 8.63 2.23 -3.71
N TRP A 36 9.19 3.38 -4.07
CA TRP A 36 10.56 3.45 -4.61
C TRP A 36 11.52 4.35 -3.83
N LYS A 37 11.02 5.17 -2.90
CA LYS A 37 11.87 6.08 -2.12
C LYS A 37 11.47 6.15 -0.66
N PHE A 38 12.49 6.22 0.19
CA PHE A 38 12.40 6.48 1.61
C PHE A 38 13.42 7.54 2.00
N GLU A 39 12.96 8.59 2.69
CA GLU A 39 13.82 9.65 3.20
C GLU A 39 13.55 9.83 4.69
N SER A 40 14.60 9.78 5.52
CA SER A 40 14.51 10.22 6.91
C SER A 40 14.31 11.73 6.95
N ILE A 41 13.33 12.16 7.74
CA ILE A 41 13.12 13.56 8.12
C ILE A 41 13.40 13.63 9.62
N ASP A 42 14.49 14.28 9.98
CA ASP A 42 14.79 14.58 11.37
C ASP A 42 14.18 15.93 11.74
N ASP A 43 13.39 15.96 12.81
CA ASP A 43 12.96 17.20 13.45
C ASP A 43 13.83 17.43 14.69
N PRO A 44 14.89 18.24 14.58
CA PRO A 44 15.78 18.50 15.71
C PRO A 44 15.07 19.25 16.85
N ALA A 45 13.96 19.95 16.58
CA ALA A 45 13.23 20.68 17.60
C ALA A 45 12.41 19.74 18.50
N ASN A 46 11.85 18.67 17.92
CA ASN A 46 10.99 17.72 18.64
C ASN A 46 11.66 16.39 18.96
N LYS A 47 12.95 16.22 18.63
CA LYS A 47 13.70 14.97 18.76
C LYS A 47 12.92 13.77 18.18
N SER A 48 12.21 14.00 17.09
CA SER A 48 11.41 12.99 16.43
C SER A 48 11.98 12.73 15.04
N THR A 49 12.01 11.47 14.65
CA THR A 49 12.35 11.07 13.29
C THR A 49 11.07 10.59 12.59
N ALA A 50 10.86 11.06 11.38
CA ALA A 50 9.81 10.59 10.50
C ALA A 50 10.42 10.00 9.23
N GLN A 51 9.66 9.14 8.57
CA GLN A 51 10.00 8.60 7.26
C GLN A 51 9.06 9.20 6.23
N ARG A 52 9.62 9.81 5.19
CA ARG A 52 8.89 10.15 3.98
C ARG A 52 8.95 8.98 3.01
N LEU A 53 7.77 8.53 2.61
CA LEU A 53 7.57 7.49 1.60
C LEU A 53 7.22 8.14 0.28
N THR A 54 7.72 7.62 -0.84
CA THR A 54 7.31 8.04 -2.19
C THR A 54 7.03 6.84 -3.07
N TRP A 55 5.91 6.87 -3.79
CA TRP A 55 5.51 5.83 -4.74
C TRP A 55 5.19 6.40 -6.13
N THR A 56 4.97 5.52 -7.09
CA THR A 56 4.51 5.90 -8.44
C THR A 56 3.00 6.10 -8.45
N ALA A 57 2.52 7.12 -9.16
CA ALA A 57 1.09 7.28 -9.41
C ALA A 57 0.52 6.06 -10.16
N VAL A 58 -0.74 5.72 -9.84
CA VAL A 58 -1.47 4.62 -10.47
C VAL A 58 -2.61 5.17 -11.31
N ASP A 59 -2.78 4.61 -12.51
CA ASP A 59 -3.93 4.84 -13.38
C ASP A 59 -4.89 3.64 -13.28
N SER A 60 -6.20 3.91 -13.15
CA SER A 60 -7.23 2.87 -13.16
C SER A 60 -7.51 2.31 -14.55
N GLY A 61 -7.16 3.05 -15.61
CA GLY A 61 -7.54 2.73 -16.99
C GLY A 61 -9.02 2.93 -17.30
N ASP A 62 -9.82 3.33 -16.30
CA ASP A 62 -11.25 3.60 -16.36
C ASP A 62 -11.51 5.06 -15.94
N GLU A 63 -11.86 5.89 -16.93
CA GLU A 63 -12.17 7.31 -16.73
C GLU A 63 -13.42 7.54 -15.87
N GLN A 64 -14.34 6.57 -15.79
CA GLN A 64 -15.55 6.66 -14.97
C GLN A 64 -15.30 6.29 -13.51
N ASP A 65 -14.19 5.59 -13.23
CA ASP A 65 -13.76 5.22 -11.88
C ASP A 65 -12.26 5.49 -11.69
N PRO A 66 -11.85 6.78 -11.69
CA PRO A 66 -10.45 7.16 -11.53
C PRO A 66 -9.94 6.83 -10.12
N VAL A 67 -8.62 6.75 -9.98
CA VAL A 67 -7.98 6.67 -8.66
C VAL A 67 -8.30 7.93 -7.86
N ILE A 68 -8.91 7.75 -6.69
CA ILE A 68 -9.28 8.85 -5.78
C ILE A 68 -8.31 9.00 -4.62
N GLY A 69 -7.48 8.00 -4.37
CA GLY A 69 -6.43 8.09 -3.36
C GLY A 69 -5.61 6.81 -3.19
N TYR A 70 -4.79 6.85 -2.16
CA TYR A 70 -3.92 5.77 -1.72
C TYR A 70 -4.14 5.48 -0.24
N LYS A 71 -3.97 4.21 0.15
CA LYS A 71 -3.90 3.79 1.55
C LYS A 71 -2.49 3.29 1.82
N VAL A 72 -1.75 4.00 2.66
CA VAL A 72 -0.46 3.54 3.19
C VAL A 72 -0.76 2.74 4.46
N LYS A 73 -0.42 1.46 4.44
CA LYS A 73 -0.53 0.56 5.59
C LYS A 73 0.84 0.44 6.24
N VAL A 74 0.87 0.67 7.55
CA VAL A 74 2.09 0.65 8.36
C VAL A 74 1.91 -0.34 9.51
N TRP A 75 2.83 -1.28 9.64
CA TRP A 75 2.85 -2.24 10.73
C TRP A 75 4.10 -2.05 11.58
N GLU A 76 3.96 -2.09 12.90
CA GLU A 76 5.08 -2.39 13.80
C GLU A 76 5.31 -3.91 13.80
N VAL A 77 6.48 -4.33 13.35
CA VAL A 77 6.88 -5.74 13.30
C VAL A 77 7.52 -6.08 14.64
N ASN A 78 6.85 -6.92 15.42
CA ASN A 78 7.39 -7.39 16.70
C ASN A 78 8.46 -8.46 16.47
N LYS A 79 9.43 -8.53 17.38
CA LYS A 79 10.32 -9.68 17.44
C LYS A 79 9.51 -10.90 17.90
N VAL A 80 9.89 -12.06 17.38
CA VAL A 80 9.34 -13.35 17.78
C VAL A 80 10.40 -14.11 18.58
N LYS A 81 9.94 -14.86 19.57
CA LYS A 81 10.79 -15.76 20.35
C LYS A 81 10.92 -17.08 19.60
N THR A 82 12.12 -17.39 19.15
CA THR A 82 12.48 -18.65 18.51
C THR A 82 13.31 -19.49 19.47
N ILE A 83 12.96 -20.77 19.62
CA ILE A 83 13.79 -21.73 20.37
C ILE A 83 14.71 -22.44 19.38
N VAL A 84 16.02 -22.22 19.50
CA VAL A 84 17.03 -22.88 18.67
C VAL A 84 17.74 -23.95 19.50
N TYR A 85 17.74 -25.18 19.01
CA TYR A 85 18.49 -26.28 19.61
C TYR A 85 19.88 -26.36 18.99
N LYS A 86 20.92 -26.17 19.80
CA LYS A 86 22.32 -26.29 19.37
C LYS A 86 22.97 -27.51 20.03
N SER A 87 23.75 -28.27 19.27
CA SER A 87 24.55 -29.37 19.82
C SER A 87 25.81 -28.81 20.48
N GLN A 88 26.01 -29.09 21.76
CA GLN A 88 27.19 -28.73 22.53
C GLN A 88 27.68 -29.96 23.29
N GLY A 89 28.85 -30.47 22.95
CA GLY A 89 29.44 -31.65 23.60
C GLY A 89 28.57 -32.91 23.51
N GLY A 90 27.83 -33.10 22.40
CA GLY A 90 26.95 -34.25 22.21
C GLY A 90 25.58 -34.15 22.89
N LYS A 91 25.27 -33.02 23.55
CA LYS A 91 23.94 -32.72 24.10
C LYS A 91 23.26 -31.61 23.31
N PHE A 92 21.94 -31.69 23.16
CA PHE A 92 21.15 -30.59 22.61
C PHE A 92 20.80 -29.60 23.72
N VAL A 93 21.20 -28.34 23.54
CA VAL A 93 20.87 -27.23 24.43
C VAL A 93 19.87 -26.34 23.70
N ALA A 94 18.70 -26.12 24.32
CA ALA A 94 17.74 -25.14 23.85
C ALA A 94 18.24 -23.73 24.20
N THR A 95 18.26 -22.83 23.23
CA THR A 95 18.55 -21.42 23.42
C THR A 95 17.36 -20.63 22.90
N GLU A 96 16.76 -19.82 23.77
CA GLU A 96 15.74 -18.85 23.35
C GLU A 96 16.45 -17.65 22.73
N ILE A 97 16.08 -17.33 21.50
CA ILE A 97 16.52 -16.13 20.79
C ILE A 97 15.30 -15.29 20.46
N GLU A 98 15.47 -13.97 20.55
CA GLU A 98 14.45 -13.03 20.15
C GLU A 98 14.92 -12.32 18.88
N GLU A 99 14.25 -12.60 17.77
CA GLU A 99 14.64 -12.12 16.44
C GLU A 99 13.42 -11.62 15.67
N TYR A 100 13.61 -10.70 14.73
CA TYR A 100 12.53 -10.37 13.82
C TYR A 100 12.24 -11.57 12.92
N PRO A 101 10.96 -11.85 12.61
CA PRO A 101 10.61 -12.92 11.70
C PRO A 101 11.29 -12.69 10.35
N ARG A 102 11.68 -13.79 9.68
CA ARG A 102 12.24 -13.70 8.33
C ARG A 102 11.21 -13.06 7.41
N MET A 103 11.49 -11.83 7.01
CA MET A 103 10.63 -11.05 6.12
C MET A 103 10.74 -11.62 4.71
N SER A 104 9.91 -12.62 4.40
CA SER A 104 9.65 -12.92 2.99
C SER A 104 8.71 -11.83 2.44
N SER A 105 8.86 -11.48 1.18
CA SER A 105 8.09 -10.40 0.52
C SER A 105 6.56 -10.60 0.54
N ASN A 106 6.07 -11.75 0.99
CA ASN A 106 4.67 -12.12 0.98
C ASN A 106 4.05 -12.24 2.39
N VAL A 107 4.81 -11.97 3.44
CA VAL A 107 4.30 -12.06 4.83
C VAL A 107 3.77 -10.70 5.26
N ILE A 108 2.47 -10.64 5.52
CA ILE A 108 1.81 -9.51 6.17
C ILE A 108 1.83 -9.78 7.68
N PRO A 109 2.24 -8.83 8.54
CA PRO A 109 2.21 -9.02 9.98
C PRO A 109 0.79 -9.29 10.47
N GLU A 110 0.66 -10.11 11.51
CA GLU A 110 -0.65 -10.45 12.11
C GLU A 110 -1.30 -9.25 12.82
N SER A 111 -0.51 -8.23 13.17
CA SER A 111 -1.02 -7.00 13.78
C SER A 111 -1.85 -6.17 12.80
N SER A 112 -2.84 -5.44 13.32
CA SER A 112 -3.59 -4.48 12.52
C SER A 112 -2.69 -3.31 12.11
N PRO A 113 -2.67 -2.91 10.83
CA PRO A 113 -1.88 -1.76 10.40
C PRO A 113 -2.47 -0.45 10.90
N THR A 114 -1.61 0.54 11.10
CA THR A 114 -2.02 1.94 11.00
C THR A 114 -2.27 2.28 9.53
N VAL A 115 -3.37 2.93 9.22
CA VAL A 115 -3.76 3.29 7.86
C VAL A 115 -3.71 4.81 7.68
N LEU A 116 -2.91 5.28 6.73
CA LEU A 116 -2.89 6.67 6.27
C LEU A 116 -3.61 6.75 4.94
N VAL A 117 -4.56 7.67 4.81
CA VAL A 117 -5.25 7.94 3.55
C VAL A 117 -4.64 9.18 2.91
N VAL A 118 -4.22 9.03 1.66
CA VAL A 118 -3.52 10.07 0.89
C VAL A 118 -4.34 10.36 -0.37
N PRO A 119 -4.63 11.62 -0.71
CA PRO A 119 -5.42 11.95 -1.90
C PRO A 119 -4.65 11.60 -3.19
N SER A 120 -5.37 11.40 -4.31
CA SER A 120 -4.75 10.90 -5.56
C SER A 120 -3.77 11.86 -6.22
N ASN A 121 -3.85 13.16 -5.91
CA ASN A 121 -2.91 14.18 -6.37
C ASN A 121 -1.57 14.16 -5.61
N GLU A 122 -1.42 13.31 -4.60
CA GLU A 122 -0.21 13.15 -3.81
C GLU A 122 0.32 11.72 -3.93
N THR A 123 1.64 11.59 -4.02
CA THR A 123 2.35 10.30 -4.09
C THR A 123 3.38 10.15 -2.97
N THR A 124 3.18 10.92 -1.90
CA THR A 124 4.07 10.96 -0.75
C THR A 124 3.27 10.89 0.55
N ALA A 125 3.82 10.22 1.56
CA ALA A 125 3.32 10.24 2.93
C ALA A 125 4.47 10.42 3.90
N VAL A 126 4.20 11.01 5.06
CA VAL A 126 5.16 11.12 6.16
C VAL A 126 4.60 10.36 7.36
N TYR A 127 5.41 9.50 7.96
CA TYR A 127 5.02 8.71 9.14
C TYR A 127 6.09 8.81 10.23
N PRO A 128 5.73 9.15 11.48
CA PRO A 128 6.67 9.17 12.60
C PRO A 128 7.11 7.74 12.94
N VAL A 129 8.40 7.55 13.16
CA VAL A 129 8.98 6.23 13.48
C VAL A 129 9.79 6.28 14.76
N LYS A 130 9.78 5.17 15.50
CA LYS A 130 10.59 5.01 16.71
C LYS A 130 11.95 4.39 16.37
N VAL A 131 12.98 4.79 17.12
CA VAL A 131 14.30 4.17 17.06
C VAL A 131 14.20 2.71 17.53
N ASP A 132 14.99 1.84 16.90
CA ASP A 132 15.09 0.41 17.18
C ASP A 132 13.81 -0.42 16.95
N VAL A 133 12.73 0.18 16.47
CA VAL A 133 11.49 -0.50 16.07
C VAL A 133 11.53 -0.80 14.57
N MET A 134 11.14 -2.03 14.21
CA MET A 134 11.01 -2.43 12.81
C MET A 134 9.61 -2.10 12.32
N TYR A 135 9.53 -1.39 11.20
CA TYR A 135 8.29 -1.06 10.54
C TYR A 135 8.21 -1.74 9.17
N GLN A 136 7.01 -2.18 8.79
CA GLN A 136 6.69 -2.61 7.43
C GLN A 136 5.71 -1.63 6.80
N PHE A 137 5.99 -1.20 5.59
CA PHE A 137 5.17 -0.27 4.82
C PHE A 137 4.71 -0.92 3.53
N ALA A 138 3.43 -0.73 3.19
CA ALA A 138 2.88 -1.08 1.89
C ALA A 138 1.80 -0.07 1.48
N VAL A 139 1.67 0.17 0.17
CA VAL A 139 0.73 1.15 -0.38
C VAL A 139 -0.20 0.46 -1.35
N LEU A 140 -1.50 0.76 -1.30
CA LEU A 140 -2.44 0.42 -2.36
C LEU A 140 -3.12 1.67 -2.90
N ALA A 141 -3.50 1.64 -4.17
CA ALA A 141 -4.39 2.64 -4.75
C ALA A 141 -5.85 2.21 -4.54
N PHE A 142 -6.77 3.18 -4.50
CA PHE A 142 -8.20 2.88 -4.49
C PHE A 142 -8.98 3.90 -5.33
N THR A 143 -10.12 3.41 -5.82
CA THR A 143 -11.09 4.12 -6.64
C THR A 143 -12.40 4.24 -5.85
N LYS A 144 -13.50 4.66 -6.48
CA LYS A 144 -14.80 4.68 -5.82
C LYS A 144 -15.35 3.26 -5.61
N THR A 145 -15.05 2.33 -6.51
CA THR A 145 -15.69 1.00 -6.50
C THR A 145 -14.78 -0.12 -5.98
N ARG A 146 -13.46 0.08 -6.00
CA ARG A 146 -12.49 -0.98 -5.70
C ARG A 146 -11.17 -0.51 -5.11
N GLU A 147 -10.53 -1.40 -4.38
CA GLU A 147 -9.14 -1.28 -3.92
C GLU A 147 -8.22 -2.15 -4.77
N GLY A 148 -7.02 -1.64 -5.06
CA GLY A 148 -5.99 -2.39 -5.74
C GLY A 148 -5.18 -3.29 -4.79
N PRO A 149 -4.24 -4.07 -5.33
CA PRO A 149 -3.29 -4.85 -4.56
C PRO A 149 -2.30 -3.93 -3.82
N LEU A 150 -1.72 -4.46 -2.75
CA LEU A 150 -0.62 -3.81 -2.04
C LEU A 150 0.65 -3.81 -2.90
N SER A 151 1.43 -2.75 -2.75
CA SER A 151 2.82 -2.70 -3.20
C SER A 151 3.65 -3.81 -2.56
N SER A 152 4.83 -4.07 -3.13
CA SER A 152 5.82 -4.88 -2.42
C SER A 152 6.11 -4.25 -1.05
N PRO A 153 6.13 -5.05 0.03
CA PRO A 153 6.37 -4.52 1.36
C PRO A 153 7.83 -4.05 1.48
N THR A 154 8.02 -2.92 2.16
CA THR A 154 9.36 -2.42 2.50
C THR A 154 9.52 -2.31 4.00
N HIS A 155 10.70 -2.66 4.49
CA HIS A 155 11.00 -2.71 5.91
C HIS A 155 12.01 -1.64 6.28
N ILE A 156 11.77 -0.94 7.37
CA ILE A 156 12.65 0.12 7.86
C ILE A 156 12.87 -0.10 9.34
N ARG A 157 14.12 0.02 9.76
CA ARG A 157 14.50 0.16 11.16
C ARG A 157 15.54 1.26 11.25
N LEU A 158 15.29 2.21 12.12
CA LEU A 158 16.29 3.21 12.48
C LEU A 158 17.18 2.63 13.56
N HIS A 159 18.48 2.69 13.31
CA HIS A 159 19.48 2.33 14.30
C HIS A 159 19.76 3.54 15.20
N PRO A 160 19.96 3.33 16.51
CA PRO A 160 20.43 4.39 17.40
C PRO A 160 21.75 4.96 16.88
N THR A 161 21.91 6.28 16.95
CA THR A 161 23.19 6.92 16.69
C THR A 161 24.10 6.80 17.92
N GLU A 162 25.41 7.00 17.75
CA GLU A 162 26.34 6.98 18.90
C GLU A 162 26.00 8.02 19.97
N ASP A 163 25.41 9.15 19.57
CA ASP A 163 25.04 10.23 20.47
C ASP A 163 23.84 9.84 21.35
N ASP A 164 22.91 9.06 20.80
CA ASP A 164 21.79 8.48 21.57
C ASP A 164 22.32 7.52 22.66
N LEU A 165 23.30 6.69 22.32
CA LEU A 165 23.90 5.71 23.24
C LEU A 165 24.68 6.37 24.39
N LYS A 166 25.32 7.52 24.14
CA LYS A 166 26.06 8.27 25.17
C LYS A 166 25.15 9.05 26.11
N SER A 167 23.92 9.38 25.68
CA SER A 167 23.00 10.24 26.44
C SER A 167 22.25 9.55 27.59
N GLY A 168 22.29 8.22 27.68
CA GLY A 168 21.86 7.46 28.86
C GLY A 168 20.43 7.73 29.35
N SER A 169 19.53 8.24 28.51
CA SER A 169 18.13 8.48 28.89
C SER A 169 17.32 7.21 28.64
N VAL A 170 17.24 6.37 29.67
CA VAL A 170 16.23 5.32 29.86
C VAL A 170 14.92 5.96 30.31
#